data_AF-A0A3T2KJP8-F1
#
_entry.id   AF-A0A3T2KJP8-F1
#
_cell.length_a   1.000
_cell.length_b   1.000
_cell.length_c   1.000
_cell.angle_alpha   90.00
_cell.angle_beta   90.00
_cell.angle_gamma   90.00
#
_symmetry.space_group_name_H-M   'P 1'
#
loop_
_entity.id
_entity.type
_entity.pdbx_description
1 polymer ?
#
loop_
_entity_poly.entity_id
_entity_poly.type
_entity_poly.pdbx_seq_one_letter_code
_entity_poly.pdbx_strand_id
1 'polypeptide(L)'
;MKKIKRKWAYFVIILTLIIGFSIPHQVTEAESIDEQFEQVIENHLDDENITLDSMKVENDGINIEVSTTTTDNEEVSSEIHVIPGSQSIKINSVEINNKGKKEVKSYEIMIDTVNNDGDFEGTYKDLDSNKVEKIDSEDAMASFAFAIPIGLNLGAWALNALFHAGAMIIVSGTAFVVASKAPKKDKRYNHFEAVVKNGTVYIGNGLSSSKATSRLRKGKDTWSVSKNQANNIVKTVKAGKPVGPEVDKSNGKPRRGYYYHYHPANRSPKCHAFYGVAVK
;
A
#
# COMPACT_ATOMS: atom_id res chain seq x y z
N MET A 1 55.16 19.83 -35.30
CA MET A 1 55.08 20.93 -34.30
C MET A 1 54.16 22.03 -34.82
N LYS A 2 53.39 22.64 -33.90
CA LYS A 2 52.49 23.81 -34.01
C LYS A 2 51.03 23.56 -34.39
N LYS A 3 50.22 23.54 -33.32
CA LYS A 3 48.79 23.83 -33.20
C LYS A 3 48.44 25.21 -33.80
N ILE A 4 47.27 25.35 -34.44
CA ILE A 4 46.42 26.56 -34.49
C ILE A 4 44.97 26.06 -34.69
N LYS A 5 44.19 25.92 -33.61
CA LYS A 5 43.16 26.86 -33.10
C LYS A 5 41.88 26.94 -33.95
N ARG A 6 40.83 26.28 -33.44
CA ARG A 6 39.42 26.62 -33.62
C ARG A 6 39.20 28.14 -33.47
N LYS A 7 38.42 28.75 -34.36
CA LYS A 7 37.53 29.86 -34.03
C LYS A 7 36.20 29.73 -34.79
N TRP A 8 35.16 29.98 -34.02
CA TRP A 8 33.74 29.90 -34.34
C TRP A 8 33.30 31.02 -35.28
N ALA A 9 32.33 30.73 -36.14
CA ALA A 9 31.35 31.73 -36.60
C ALA A 9 30.01 31.03 -36.85
N TYR A 10 29.01 31.53 -36.13
CA TYR A 10 27.62 31.07 -36.11
C TYR A 10 26.96 31.21 -37.49
N PHE A 11 26.20 30.20 -37.90
CA PHE A 11 25.12 30.38 -38.86
C PHE A 11 23.86 29.74 -38.30
N VAL A 12 22.91 30.60 -37.93
CA VAL A 12 21.55 30.24 -37.55
C VAL A 12 20.82 29.88 -38.83
N ILE A 13 20.40 28.63 -38.96
CA ILE A 13 19.38 28.22 -39.93
C ILE A 13 18.21 27.66 -39.12
N ILE A 14 17.17 28.49 -39.01
CA ILE A 14 15.85 28.09 -38.54
C ILE A 14 15.22 27.32 -39.69
N LEU A 15 15.13 26.00 -39.57
CA LEU A 15 14.32 25.16 -40.43
C LEU A 15 13.16 24.60 -39.59
N THR A 16 12.01 25.26 -39.72
CA THR A 16 10.72 24.78 -39.21
C THR A 16 10.30 23.54 -39.98
N LEU A 17 10.50 22.37 -39.40
CA LEU A 17 9.86 21.13 -39.82
C LEU A 17 8.75 20.82 -38.81
N ILE A 18 7.56 21.31 -39.13
CA ILE A 18 6.30 20.87 -38.54
C ILE A 18 6.05 19.47 -39.13
N ILE A 19 6.64 18.45 -38.51
CA ILE A 19 6.14 17.09 -38.64
C ILE A 19 5.14 16.94 -37.51
N GLY A 20 3.86 17.06 -37.86
CA GLY A 20 2.77 16.61 -37.01
C GLY A 20 2.92 15.11 -36.80
N PHE A 21 3.67 14.72 -35.77
CA PHE A 21 3.44 13.44 -35.13
C PHE A 21 2.09 13.54 -34.44
N SER A 22 1.05 13.19 -35.18
CA SER A 22 -0.13 12.57 -34.60
C SER A 22 0.37 11.32 -33.89
N ILE A 23 0.76 11.46 -32.62
CA ILE A 23 0.85 10.32 -31.72
C ILE A 23 -0.55 9.72 -31.78
N PRO A 24 -0.76 8.50 -32.32
CA PRO A 24 -2.00 7.83 -32.07
C PRO A 24 -2.11 7.71 -30.56
N HIS A 25 -3.04 8.47 -29.98
CA HIS A 25 -3.61 8.15 -28.68
C HIS A 25 -4.20 6.75 -28.84
N GLN A 26 -3.38 5.72 -28.68
CA GLN A 26 -3.87 4.49 -28.10
C GLN A 26 -4.23 4.87 -26.66
N VAL A 27 -5.48 5.31 -26.51
CA VAL A 27 -6.19 5.17 -25.24
C VAL A 27 -6.21 3.67 -25.02
N THR A 28 -5.17 3.15 -24.36
CA THR A 28 -5.25 1.85 -23.72
C THR A 28 -6.48 1.92 -22.82
N GLU A 29 -7.32 0.90 -22.97
CA GLU A 29 -8.39 0.57 -22.03
C GLU A 29 -7.87 0.85 -20.62
N ALA A 30 -8.61 1.63 -19.84
CA ALA A 30 -8.19 2.02 -18.51
C ALA A 30 -7.98 0.75 -17.68
N GLU A 31 -6.74 0.32 -17.61
CA GLU A 31 -6.24 -0.71 -16.71
C GLU A 31 -6.81 -0.37 -15.33
N SER A 32 -7.49 -1.36 -14.75
CA SER A 32 -8.13 -1.16 -13.47
C SER A 32 -7.08 -0.71 -12.47
N ILE A 33 -7.46 0.16 -11.51
CA ILE A 33 -6.55 0.58 -10.43
C ILE A 33 -5.87 -0.64 -9.78
N ASP A 34 -6.56 -1.78 -9.77
CA ASP A 34 -6.07 -3.02 -9.20
C ASP A 34 -4.93 -3.67 -10.02
N GLU A 35 -5.01 -3.67 -11.34
CA GLU A 35 -3.95 -4.14 -12.26
C GLU A 35 -2.72 -3.21 -12.22
N GLN A 36 -2.93 -1.89 -12.10
CA GLN A 36 -1.81 -0.93 -11.96
C GLN A 36 -0.99 -1.17 -10.68
N PHE A 37 -1.62 -1.52 -9.56
CA PHE A 37 -0.90 -1.84 -8.32
C PHE A 37 -0.06 -3.11 -8.49
N GLU A 38 -0.65 -4.15 -9.09
CA GLU A 38 0.05 -5.44 -9.28
C GLU A 38 1.26 -5.28 -10.20
N GLN A 39 1.12 -4.54 -11.30
CA GLN A 39 2.25 -4.27 -12.18
C GLN A 39 3.38 -3.49 -11.49
N VAL A 40 3.05 -2.51 -10.63
CA VAL A 40 4.08 -1.77 -9.87
C VAL A 40 4.79 -2.68 -8.87
N ILE A 41 4.06 -3.60 -8.22
CA ILE A 41 4.64 -4.58 -7.29
C ILE A 41 5.55 -5.54 -8.05
N GLU A 42 5.06 -6.12 -9.15
CA GLU A 42 5.82 -7.05 -9.99
C GLU A 42 7.11 -6.41 -10.50
N ASN A 43 7.03 -5.22 -11.09
CA ASN A 43 8.22 -4.51 -11.58
C ASN A 43 9.25 -4.24 -10.48
N HIS A 44 8.78 -3.89 -9.27
CA HIS A 44 9.67 -3.61 -8.14
C HIS A 44 10.37 -4.86 -7.62
N LEU A 45 9.70 -6.02 -7.65
CA LEU A 45 10.28 -7.30 -7.20
C LEU A 45 11.20 -7.92 -8.27
N ASP A 46 10.85 -7.76 -9.55
CA ASP A 46 11.63 -8.25 -10.68
C ASP A 46 13.04 -7.64 -10.73
N ASP A 47 13.18 -6.37 -10.36
CA ASP A 47 14.48 -5.68 -10.26
C ASP A 47 15.45 -6.40 -9.31
N GLU A 48 14.93 -7.22 -8.39
CA GLU A 48 15.68 -7.95 -7.36
C GLU A 48 15.69 -9.47 -7.59
N ASN A 49 15.21 -9.94 -8.75
CA ASN A 49 15.03 -11.37 -9.06
C ASN A 49 14.09 -12.09 -8.07
N ILE A 50 13.05 -11.38 -7.62
CA ILE A 50 11.98 -11.93 -6.80
C ILE A 50 10.72 -12.03 -7.66
N THR A 51 10.13 -13.21 -7.71
CA THR A 51 8.90 -13.45 -8.46
C THR A 51 7.69 -13.15 -7.58
N LEU A 52 6.72 -12.40 -8.11
CA LEU A 52 5.38 -12.31 -7.53
C LEU A 52 4.53 -13.51 -7.96
N ASP A 53 4.36 -14.49 -7.07
CA ASP A 53 3.59 -15.71 -7.38
C ASP A 53 2.08 -15.46 -7.34
N SER A 54 1.62 -14.72 -6.32
CA SER A 54 0.24 -14.29 -6.25
C SER A 54 0.02 -13.07 -5.35
N MET A 55 -0.97 -12.25 -5.69
CA MET A 55 -1.53 -11.22 -4.81
C MET A 55 -3.03 -11.40 -4.72
N LYS A 56 -3.55 -11.54 -3.50
CA LYS A 56 -4.99 -11.71 -3.25
C LYS A 56 -5.47 -10.71 -2.21
N VAL A 57 -6.60 -10.08 -2.51
CA VAL A 57 -7.36 -9.32 -1.52
C VAL A 57 -8.37 -10.26 -0.87
N GLU A 58 -8.10 -10.63 0.37
CA GLU A 58 -8.96 -11.50 1.16
C GLU A 58 -9.91 -10.69 2.06
N ASN A 59 -10.74 -11.38 2.86
CA ASN A 59 -11.70 -10.74 3.75
C ASN A 59 -11.05 -10.05 4.96
N ASP A 60 -9.79 -10.35 5.26
CA ASP A 60 -9.06 -9.82 6.41
C ASP A 60 -7.81 -9.03 6.04
N GLY A 61 -7.43 -8.94 4.76
CA GLY A 61 -6.29 -8.15 4.34
C GLY A 61 -5.79 -8.44 2.93
N ILE A 62 -4.53 -8.07 2.69
CA ILE A 62 -3.77 -8.45 1.50
C ILE A 62 -2.93 -9.67 1.85
N ASN A 63 -2.98 -10.68 1.00
CA ASN A 63 -2.05 -11.81 1.01
C ASN A 63 -1.17 -11.73 -0.24
N ILE A 64 0.15 -11.76 -0.06
CA ILE A 64 1.15 -11.77 -1.13
C ILE A 64 2.02 -13.00 -0.98
N GLU A 65 2.23 -13.71 -2.07
CA GLU A 65 3.15 -14.82 -2.18
C GLU A 65 4.28 -14.42 -3.13
N VAL A 66 5.51 -14.52 -2.64
CA VAL A 66 6.73 -14.23 -3.41
C VAL A 66 7.71 -15.38 -3.31
N SER A 67 8.53 -15.55 -4.33
CA SER A 67 9.58 -16.57 -4.35
C SER A 67 10.86 -16.08 -5.01
N THR A 68 11.96 -16.73 -4.67
CA THR A 68 13.25 -16.53 -5.33
C THR A 68 14.03 -17.83 -5.37
N THR A 69 15.03 -17.89 -6.25
CA THR A 69 16.01 -18.98 -6.30
C THR A 69 17.33 -18.47 -5.76
N THR A 70 17.84 -19.10 -4.70
CA THR A 70 19.13 -18.75 -4.11
C THR A 70 20.29 -19.10 -5.05
N THR A 71 21.50 -18.63 -4.73
CA THR A 71 22.73 -18.97 -5.45
C THR A 71 23.02 -20.47 -5.46
N ASP A 72 22.45 -21.23 -4.52
CA ASP A 72 22.60 -22.69 -4.41
C ASP A 72 21.50 -23.44 -5.18
N ASN A 73 20.74 -22.76 -6.04
CA ASN A 73 19.56 -23.27 -6.76
C ASN A 73 18.46 -23.79 -5.82
N GLU A 74 18.35 -23.21 -4.63
CA GLU A 74 17.30 -23.54 -3.69
C GLU A 74 16.14 -22.55 -3.85
N GLU A 75 14.93 -23.09 -4.00
CA GLU A 75 13.71 -22.29 -4.07
C GLU A 75 13.25 -21.95 -2.65
N VAL A 76 13.11 -20.65 -2.39
CA VAL A 76 12.55 -20.10 -1.16
C VAL A 76 11.30 -19.32 -1.52
N SER A 77 10.23 -19.50 -0.76
CA SER A 77 9.01 -18.72 -0.91
C SER A 77 8.54 -18.13 0.41
N SER A 78 7.81 -17.03 0.36
CA SER A 78 7.22 -16.38 1.51
C SER A 78 5.81 -15.90 1.21
N GLU A 79 4.91 -16.17 2.15
CA GLU A 79 3.54 -15.68 2.20
C GLU A 79 3.46 -14.56 3.25
N ILE A 80 3.06 -13.37 2.82
CA ILE A 80 2.98 -12.15 3.63
C ILE A 80 1.52 -11.75 3.78
N HIS A 81 1.06 -11.69 5.03
CA HIS A 81 -0.32 -11.32 5.36
C HIS A 81 -0.39 -9.95 6.04
N VAL A 82 -0.88 -8.96 5.31
CA VAL A 82 -1.06 -7.58 5.78
C VAL A 82 -2.52 -7.36 6.15
N ILE A 83 -2.79 -7.35 7.46
CA ILE A 83 -4.12 -7.11 8.02
C ILE A 83 -4.31 -5.61 8.32
N PRO A 84 -5.31 -4.93 7.72
CA PRO A 84 -5.63 -3.54 8.04
C PRO A 84 -5.91 -3.36 9.53
N GLY A 85 -5.19 -2.45 10.17
CA GLY A 85 -5.31 -2.16 11.60
C GLY A 85 -4.48 -3.04 12.51
N SER A 86 -3.72 -4.00 11.97
CA SER A 86 -2.78 -4.79 12.75
C SER A 86 -1.53 -3.98 13.07
N GLN A 87 -0.97 -4.20 14.25
CA GLN A 87 0.34 -3.69 14.65
C GLN A 87 1.47 -4.61 14.21
N SER A 88 1.11 -5.81 13.74
CA SER A 88 2.04 -6.80 13.26
C SER A 88 1.65 -7.35 11.90
N ILE A 89 2.66 -7.74 11.13
CA ILE A 89 2.53 -8.39 9.83
C ILE A 89 3.06 -9.81 9.99
N LYS A 90 2.32 -10.78 9.46
CA LYS A 90 2.71 -12.18 9.52
C LYS A 90 3.41 -12.58 8.24
N ILE A 91 4.49 -13.34 8.39
CA ILE A 91 5.22 -13.94 7.27
C ILE A 91 5.35 -15.42 7.54
N ASN A 92 4.93 -16.25 6.59
CA ASN A 92 5.25 -17.68 6.57
C ASN A 92 6.21 -17.93 5.42
N SER A 93 7.37 -18.51 5.71
CA SER A 93 8.40 -18.79 4.72
C SER A 93 8.63 -20.28 4.61
N VAL A 94 8.85 -20.78 3.40
CA VAL A 94 9.33 -22.14 3.15
C VAL A 94 10.82 -22.05 2.85
N GLU A 95 11.64 -22.49 3.81
CA GLU A 95 13.09 -22.34 3.79
C GLU A 95 13.77 -23.70 3.81
N ILE A 96 15.03 -23.76 3.36
CA ILE A 96 15.86 -24.97 3.47
C ILE A 96 16.72 -24.85 4.72
N ASN A 97 16.59 -25.82 5.63
CA ASN A 97 17.41 -25.85 6.84
C ASN A 97 18.81 -26.43 6.58
N ASN A 98 19.67 -26.39 7.61
CA ASN A 98 21.05 -26.89 7.57
C ASN A 98 21.21 -28.39 7.20
N LYS A 99 20.09 -29.13 7.04
CA LYS A 99 20.06 -30.54 6.62
C LYS A 99 19.51 -30.70 5.19
N GLY A 100 19.29 -29.62 4.45
CA GLY A 100 18.74 -29.66 3.09
C GLY A 100 17.24 -29.97 3.05
N LYS A 101 16.50 -29.79 4.16
CA LYS A 101 15.06 -30.10 4.23
C LYS A 101 14.25 -28.80 4.25
N LYS A 102 13.19 -28.76 3.42
CA LYS A 102 12.17 -27.70 3.47
C LYS A 102 11.50 -27.68 4.85
N GLU A 103 11.45 -26.50 5.44
CA GLU A 103 10.87 -26.21 6.74
C GLU A 103 10.03 -24.94 6.63
N VAL A 104 8.87 -24.94 7.27
CA VAL A 104 8.03 -23.74 7.36
C VAL A 104 8.49 -22.94 8.57
N LYS A 105 8.83 -21.68 8.34
CA LYS A 105 9.12 -20.69 9.38
C LYS A 105 8.03 -19.64 9.42
N SER A 106 7.66 -19.21 10.62
CA SER A 106 6.63 -18.18 10.79
C SER A 106 7.16 -17.05 11.65
N TYR A 107 6.92 -15.83 11.19
CA TYR A 107 7.40 -14.61 11.81
C TYR A 107 6.26 -13.61 12.02
N GLU A 108 6.40 -12.78 13.05
CA GLU A 108 5.55 -11.63 13.29
C GLU A 108 6.42 -10.37 13.34
N ILE A 109 6.29 -9.49 12.35
CA ILE A 109 7.02 -8.22 12.27
C ILE A 109 6.17 -7.10 12.86
N MET A 110 6.70 -6.37 13.83
CA MET A 110 6.17 -5.11 14.33
C MET A 110 7.00 -3.96 13.76
N ILE A 111 6.36 -3.11 12.96
CA ILE A 111 7.02 -1.96 12.32
C ILE A 111 6.86 -0.73 13.21
N ASP A 112 7.97 -0.12 13.60
CA ASP A 112 7.98 1.09 14.41
C ASP A 112 7.96 2.34 13.54
N THR A 113 8.80 2.37 12.51
CA THR A 113 8.94 3.51 11.59
C THR A 113 9.10 3.06 10.15
N VAL A 114 8.69 3.92 9.21
CA VAL A 114 8.90 3.76 7.77
C VAL A 114 9.42 5.09 7.23
N ASN A 115 10.48 5.07 6.44
CA ASN A 115 11.05 6.25 5.80
C ASN A 115 10.28 6.63 4.52
N ASN A 116 10.79 7.55 3.70
CA ASN A 116 10.12 7.96 2.46
C ASN A 116 10.34 6.98 1.30
N ASP A 117 11.36 6.14 1.40
CA ASP A 117 11.77 5.13 0.42
C ASP A 117 11.16 3.75 0.74
N GLY A 118 10.25 3.69 1.72
CA GLY A 118 9.55 2.46 2.09
C GLY A 118 10.33 1.55 3.03
N ASP A 119 11.58 1.88 3.34
CA ASP A 119 12.36 1.12 4.32
C ASP A 119 11.78 1.32 5.72
N PHE A 120 11.82 0.26 6.51
CA PHE A 120 11.26 0.21 7.83
C PHE A 120 12.24 -0.30 8.87
N GLU A 121 12.09 0.22 10.08
CA GLU A 121 12.73 -0.29 11.28
C GLU A 121 11.68 -0.88 12.21
N GLY A 122 12.05 -1.93 12.93
CA GLY A 122 11.19 -2.50 13.96
C GLY A 122 11.78 -3.74 14.62
N THR A 123 10.89 -4.67 14.96
CA THR A 123 11.28 -5.97 15.51
C THR A 123 10.53 -7.10 14.83
N TYR A 124 11.15 -8.26 14.76
CA TYR A 124 10.45 -9.49 14.39
C TYR A 124 10.51 -10.49 15.53
N LYS A 125 9.47 -11.29 15.64
CA LYS A 125 9.40 -12.45 16.52
C LYS A 125 9.38 -13.72 15.67
N ASP A 126 10.36 -14.59 15.86
CA ASP A 126 10.29 -15.98 15.40
C ASP A 126 9.27 -16.73 16.27
N LEU A 127 8.22 -17.26 15.65
CA LEU A 127 7.12 -17.89 16.35
C LEU A 127 7.45 -19.31 16.86
N ASP A 128 8.46 -19.96 16.28
CA ASP A 128 8.95 -21.28 16.74
C ASP A 128 9.77 -21.11 18.02
N SER A 129 10.74 -20.20 17.98
CA SER A 129 11.71 -20.01 19.09
C SER A 129 11.25 -18.98 20.12
N ASN A 130 10.24 -18.18 19.81
CA ASN A 130 9.83 -16.97 20.56
C ASN A 130 10.95 -15.91 20.70
N LYS A 131 12.03 -16.02 19.93
CA LYS A 131 13.12 -15.04 19.94
C LYS A 131 12.62 -13.75 19.26
N VAL A 132 12.91 -12.62 19.87
CA VAL A 132 12.60 -11.29 19.34
C VAL A 132 13.91 -10.59 19.01
N GLU A 133 14.01 -10.10 17.79
CA GLU A 133 15.18 -9.41 17.27
C GLU A 133 14.77 -8.12 16.56
N LYS A 134 15.74 -7.24 16.35
CA LYS A 134 15.53 -6.03 15.55
C LYS A 134 15.59 -6.38 14.07
N ILE A 135 14.83 -5.65 13.29
CA ILE A 135 14.94 -5.66 11.83
C ILE A 135 15.06 -4.23 11.34
N ASP A 136 16.01 -4.03 10.45
CA ASP A 136 16.12 -2.91 9.55
C ASP A 136 15.92 -3.49 8.16
N SER A 137 14.94 -2.98 7.40
CA SER A 137 14.63 -3.56 6.09
C SER A 137 15.69 -3.25 5.05
N GLU A 138 16.42 -2.13 5.16
CA GLU A 138 17.53 -1.83 4.25
C GLU A 138 18.62 -2.87 4.44
N ASP A 139 18.98 -3.17 5.70
CA ASP A 139 19.90 -4.27 6.03
C ASP A 139 19.32 -5.61 5.58
N ALA A 140 18.04 -5.89 5.82
CA ALA A 140 17.41 -7.16 5.46
C ALA A 140 17.43 -7.38 3.95
N MET A 141 17.12 -6.36 3.15
CA MET A 141 17.10 -6.41 1.68
C MET A 141 18.50 -6.46 1.07
N ALA A 142 19.45 -5.67 1.61
CA ALA A 142 20.85 -5.67 1.18
C ALA A 142 21.59 -6.96 1.56
N SER A 143 21.10 -7.67 2.57
CA SER A 143 21.75 -8.85 3.10
C SER A 143 21.06 -10.15 2.69
N PHE A 144 21.74 -10.90 1.82
CA PHE A 144 21.80 -12.36 1.95
C PHE A 144 22.85 -12.77 3.00
N ALA A 145 23.07 -11.92 4.03
CA ALA A 145 24.00 -12.25 5.09
C ALA A 145 23.32 -13.24 6.04
N PHE A 146 24.07 -14.27 6.47
CA PHE A 146 23.63 -15.36 7.35
C PHE A 146 22.93 -14.96 8.67
N ALA A 147 22.83 -13.67 8.99
CA ALA A 147 22.24 -13.18 10.22
C ALA A 147 20.70 -13.09 10.17
N ILE A 148 20.10 -12.80 9.01
CA ILE A 148 18.66 -12.63 8.86
C ILE A 148 18.08 -13.83 8.10
N PRO A 149 17.05 -14.52 8.62
CA PRO A 149 16.33 -15.55 7.88
C PRO A 149 15.86 -15.07 6.50
N ILE A 150 16.10 -15.86 5.45
CA ILE A 150 15.81 -15.47 4.07
C ILE A 150 14.33 -15.17 3.82
N GLY A 151 13.40 -15.80 4.55
CA GLY A 151 11.98 -15.46 4.48
C GLY A 151 11.64 -14.04 4.93
N LEU A 152 12.42 -13.49 5.87
CA LEU A 152 12.26 -12.10 6.29
C LEU A 152 12.78 -11.12 5.24
N ASN A 153 13.82 -11.49 4.49
CA ASN A 153 14.31 -10.70 3.34
C ASN A 153 13.22 -10.61 2.26
N LEU A 154 12.63 -11.73 1.85
CA LEU A 154 11.48 -11.75 0.93
C LEU A 154 10.29 -10.93 1.46
N GLY A 155 10.01 -11.04 2.76
CA GLY A 155 8.99 -10.24 3.40
C GLY A 155 9.28 -8.73 3.37
N ALA A 156 10.53 -8.32 3.58
CA ALA A 156 10.95 -6.92 3.50
C ALA A 156 10.74 -6.36 2.09
N TRP A 157 11.18 -7.09 1.06
CA TRP A 157 10.94 -6.72 -0.34
C TRP A 157 9.45 -6.62 -0.70
N ALA A 158 8.65 -7.61 -0.30
CA ALA A 158 7.21 -7.57 -0.56
C ALA A 158 6.51 -6.38 0.12
N LEU A 159 6.92 -6.03 1.35
CA LEU A 159 6.39 -4.86 2.07
C LEU A 159 6.84 -3.53 1.45
N ASN A 160 8.10 -3.45 1.01
CA ASN A 160 8.62 -2.28 0.30
C ASN A 160 7.88 -2.09 -1.04
N ALA A 161 7.66 -3.18 -1.80
CA ALA A 161 6.87 -3.17 -3.03
C ALA A 161 5.42 -2.70 -2.80
N LEU A 162 4.75 -3.22 -1.76
CA LEU A 162 3.41 -2.77 -1.36
C LEU A 162 3.36 -1.27 -1.01
N PHE A 163 4.41 -0.76 -0.35
CA PHE A 163 4.52 0.64 0.00
C PHE A 163 4.70 1.52 -1.25
N HIS A 164 5.61 1.17 -2.16
CA HIS A 164 5.85 1.91 -3.40
C HIS A 164 4.67 1.88 -4.35
N ALA A 165 3.99 0.74 -4.43
CA ALA A 165 2.73 0.65 -5.15
C ALA A 165 1.68 1.60 -4.56
N GLY A 166 1.79 1.96 -3.28
CA GLY A 166 0.81 2.75 -2.54
C GLY A 166 -0.35 1.90 -2.04
N ALA A 167 -0.19 0.58 -2.04
CA ALA A 167 -1.17 -0.40 -1.59
C ALA A 167 -1.27 -0.44 -0.05
N MET A 168 -0.18 -0.12 0.65
CA MET A 168 -0.17 0.00 2.11
C MET A 168 0.56 1.25 2.61
N ILE A 169 0.25 1.65 3.85
CA ILE A 169 1.02 2.62 4.64
C ILE A 169 1.07 2.18 6.10
N ILE A 170 2.08 2.64 6.84
CA ILE A 170 2.14 2.51 8.30
C ILE A 170 1.79 3.85 8.94
N VAL A 171 0.86 3.85 9.90
CA VAL A 171 0.49 5.03 10.69
C VAL A 171 0.55 4.66 12.16
N SER A 172 1.51 5.24 12.89
CA SER A 172 1.72 4.97 14.32
C SER A 172 1.87 3.47 14.63
N GLY A 173 2.73 2.78 13.87
CA GLY A 173 3.00 1.35 14.00
C GLY A 173 1.81 0.43 13.67
N THR A 174 0.86 0.92 12.88
CA THR A 174 -0.32 0.14 12.46
C THR A 174 -0.42 0.14 10.95
N ALA A 175 -0.66 -1.02 10.35
CA ALA A 175 -0.85 -1.16 8.92
C ALA A 175 -2.19 -0.59 8.47
N PHE A 176 -2.19 0.20 7.40
CA PHE A 176 -3.39 0.61 6.69
C PHE A 176 -3.24 0.21 5.22
N VAL A 177 -4.32 -0.26 4.62
CA VAL A 177 -4.36 -0.73 3.22
C VAL A 177 -5.24 0.19 2.39
N VAL A 178 -4.87 0.44 1.13
CA VAL A 178 -5.66 1.27 0.23
C VAL A 178 -7.10 0.75 0.12
N ALA A 179 -8.08 1.66 0.17
CA ALA A 179 -9.49 1.30 0.25
C ALA A 179 -10.01 0.49 -0.95
N SER A 180 -9.35 0.52 -2.10
CA SER A 180 -9.67 -0.36 -3.26
C SER A 180 -9.34 -1.83 -2.98
N LYS A 181 -8.25 -2.08 -2.24
CA LYS A 181 -7.74 -3.40 -1.86
C LYS A 181 -8.11 -3.81 -0.43
N ALA A 182 -8.84 -2.96 0.30
CA ALA A 182 -9.33 -3.30 1.62
C ALA A 182 -10.53 -4.26 1.52
N PRO A 183 -10.72 -5.14 2.52
CA PRO A 183 -11.81 -6.09 2.51
C PRO A 183 -13.17 -5.38 2.45
N LYS A 184 -13.92 -5.68 1.39
CA LYS A 184 -15.23 -5.04 1.13
C LYS A 184 -16.30 -5.48 2.12
N LYS A 185 -16.09 -6.58 2.85
CA LYS A 185 -17.01 -7.14 3.86
C LYS A 185 -16.25 -7.90 4.95
N ASP A 186 -15.98 -7.26 6.09
CA ASP A 186 -15.78 -8.01 7.33
C ASP A 186 -17.18 -8.32 7.92
N LYS A 187 -17.47 -9.59 8.22
CA LYS A 187 -18.73 -9.96 8.89
C LYS A 187 -18.84 -9.36 10.30
N ARG A 188 -17.72 -8.95 10.90
CA ARG A 188 -17.61 -8.45 12.27
C ARG A 188 -17.81 -6.94 12.37
N TYR A 189 -17.44 -6.17 11.36
CA TYR A 189 -17.41 -4.71 11.43
C TYR A 189 -18.04 -4.03 10.21
N ASN A 190 -18.82 -2.99 10.48
CA ASN A 190 -19.43 -2.14 9.46
C ASN A 190 -18.63 -0.86 9.19
N HIS A 191 -17.70 -0.54 10.09
CA HIS A 191 -16.92 0.69 10.10
C HIS A 191 -15.47 0.34 10.35
N PHE A 192 -14.57 1.12 9.79
CA PHE A 192 -13.14 0.94 9.90
C PHE A 192 -12.47 2.29 10.11
N GLU A 193 -11.28 2.28 10.69
CA GLU A 193 -10.41 3.45 10.68
C GLU A 193 -10.11 3.86 9.24
N ALA A 194 -10.09 5.16 8.97
CA ALA A 194 -9.57 5.68 7.72
C ALA A 194 -8.56 6.80 7.96
N VAL A 195 -7.66 6.94 7.00
CA VAL A 195 -6.71 8.05 6.86
C VAL A 195 -6.65 8.45 5.39
N VAL A 196 -6.58 9.75 5.11
CA VAL A 196 -6.32 10.28 3.77
C VAL A 196 -4.86 10.70 3.67
N LYS A 197 -4.12 10.14 2.71
CA LYS A 197 -2.75 10.55 2.37
C LYS A 197 -2.68 10.80 0.87
N ASN A 198 -2.27 12.01 0.47
CA ASN A 198 -2.15 12.43 -0.93
C ASN A 198 -3.43 12.23 -1.79
N GLY A 199 -4.61 12.33 -1.17
CA GLY A 199 -5.91 12.12 -1.85
C GLY A 199 -6.37 10.66 -1.91
N THR A 200 -5.54 9.72 -1.47
CA THR A 200 -5.88 8.29 -1.38
C THR A 200 -6.42 7.96 0.01
N VAL A 201 -7.48 7.14 0.07
CA VAL A 201 -8.07 6.66 1.31
C VAL A 201 -7.47 5.32 1.67
N TYR A 202 -6.93 5.24 2.89
CA TYR A 202 -6.38 4.02 3.48
C TYR A 202 -7.27 3.58 4.65
N ILE A 203 -7.52 2.28 4.75
CA ILE A 203 -8.38 1.63 5.73
C ILE A 203 -7.51 0.88 6.75
N GLY A 204 -7.83 1.04 8.02
CA GLY A 204 -7.18 0.34 9.13
C GLY A 204 -8.17 -0.52 9.91
N ASN A 205 -8.03 -0.53 11.24
CA ASN A 205 -8.74 -1.45 12.11
C ASN A 205 -10.27 -1.36 12.00
N GLY A 206 -10.94 -2.51 12.15
CA GLY A 206 -12.38 -2.59 12.32
C GLY A 206 -12.86 -1.90 13.59
N LEU A 207 -13.98 -1.18 13.49
CA LEU A 207 -14.56 -0.37 14.56
C LEU A 207 -16.01 -0.81 14.86
N SER A 208 -16.33 -0.88 16.14
CA SER A 208 -17.72 -0.83 16.58
C SER A 208 -18.33 0.54 16.26
N SER A 209 -19.65 0.65 16.20
CA SER A 209 -20.33 1.94 15.97
C SER A 209 -19.97 2.99 17.05
N SER A 210 -19.77 2.59 18.30
CA SER A 210 -19.35 3.51 19.36
C SER A 210 -17.92 4.02 19.14
N LYS A 211 -16.98 3.14 18.76
CA LYS A 211 -15.60 3.52 18.44
C LYS A 211 -15.53 4.40 17.20
N ALA A 212 -16.29 4.08 16.15
CA ALA A 212 -16.38 4.90 14.94
C ALA A 212 -16.95 6.31 15.23
N THR A 213 -18.00 6.41 16.05
CA THR A 213 -18.55 7.70 16.50
C THR A 213 -17.49 8.51 17.26
N SER A 214 -16.79 7.87 18.21
CA SER A 214 -15.72 8.51 18.99
C SER A 214 -14.57 9.00 18.10
N ARG A 215 -14.16 8.20 17.11
CA ARG A 215 -13.14 8.56 16.13
C ARG A 215 -13.55 9.78 15.31
N LEU A 216 -14.77 9.79 14.77
CA LEU A 216 -15.31 10.93 14.02
C LEU A 216 -15.40 12.19 14.89
N ARG A 217 -15.84 12.08 16.15
CA ARG A 217 -15.88 13.23 17.10
C ARG A 217 -14.51 13.83 17.37
N LYS A 218 -13.44 13.04 17.26
CA LYS A 218 -12.05 13.50 17.35
C LYS A 218 -11.52 14.11 16.03
N GLY A 219 -12.37 14.29 15.02
CA GLY A 219 -11.97 14.81 13.71
C GLY A 219 -11.15 13.82 12.88
N LYS A 220 -11.22 12.52 13.18
CA LYS A 220 -10.55 11.47 12.40
C LYS A 220 -11.53 10.79 11.46
N ASP A 221 -11.04 10.31 10.33
CA ASP A 221 -11.86 9.71 9.29
C ASP A 221 -12.24 8.26 9.58
N THR A 222 -13.33 7.82 8.95
CA THR A 222 -13.78 6.42 8.95
C THR A 222 -14.17 5.98 7.55
N TRP A 223 -14.07 4.69 7.27
CA TRP A 223 -14.65 4.07 6.09
C TRP A 223 -15.76 3.11 6.51
N SER A 224 -16.83 3.03 5.73
CA SER A 224 -17.98 2.15 6.01
C SER A 224 -18.32 1.28 4.81
N VAL A 225 -18.78 0.05 5.10
CA VAL A 225 -19.14 -0.96 4.07
C VAL A 225 -20.29 -0.55 3.15
N SER A 226 -21.04 0.50 3.50
CA SER A 226 -22.10 1.03 2.64
C SER A 226 -22.40 2.50 2.90
N LYS A 227 -23.05 3.12 1.91
CA LYS A 227 -23.60 4.49 1.97
C LYS A 227 -24.47 4.71 3.21
N ASN A 228 -25.35 3.75 3.50
CA ASN A 228 -26.27 3.85 4.64
C ASN A 228 -25.51 3.80 5.96
N GLN A 229 -24.51 2.93 6.08
CA GLN A 229 -23.68 2.85 7.29
C GLN A 229 -22.87 4.13 7.50
N ALA A 230 -22.29 4.71 6.45
CA ALA A 230 -21.61 6.01 6.53
C ALA A 230 -22.56 7.15 6.95
N ASN A 231 -23.76 7.21 6.37
CA ASN A 231 -24.76 8.23 6.73
C ASN A 231 -25.29 8.04 8.17
N ASN A 232 -25.45 6.80 8.62
CA ASN A 232 -25.96 6.54 9.97
C ASN A 232 -24.92 6.89 11.03
N ILE A 233 -23.66 6.52 10.82
CA ILE A 233 -22.62 6.81 11.81
C ILE A 233 -22.33 8.31 11.90
N VAL A 234 -22.42 9.05 10.81
CA VAL A 234 -22.11 10.49 10.85
C VAL A 234 -23.19 11.30 11.59
N LYS A 235 -24.45 10.82 11.61
CA LYS A 235 -25.57 11.44 12.38
C LYS A 235 -25.35 11.39 13.89
N THR A 236 -24.60 10.41 14.39
CA THR A 236 -24.36 10.26 15.84
C THR A 236 -23.25 11.21 16.33
N VAL A 237 -22.49 11.82 15.41
CA VAL A 237 -21.36 12.68 15.74
C VAL A 237 -21.84 14.02 16.29
N LYS A 238 -22.81 14.64 15.62
CA LYS A 238 -23.35 15.96 15.96
C LYS A 238 -24.81 16.07 15.53
N ALA A 239 -25.64 16.67 16.39
CA ALA A 239 -27.04 16.93 16.07
C ALA A 239 -27.17 17.83 14.83
N GLY A 240 -28.16 17.53 13.99
CA GLY A 240 -28.42 18.20 12.73
C GLY A 240 -28.33 17.26 11.53
N LYS A 241 -28.58 17.81 10.33
CA LYS A 241 -28.53 17.04 9.08
C LYS A 241 -27.06 16.86 8.64
N PRO A 242 -26.61 15.61 8.39
CA PRO A 242 -25.32 15.38 7.74
C PRO A 242 -25.21 16.07 6.40
N VAL A 243 -23.99 16.42 6.01
CA VAL A 243 -23.70 16.95 4.67
C VAL A 243 -23.22 15.79 3.79
N GLY A 244 -23.79 15.65 2.60
CA GLY A 244 -23.43 14.62 1.65
C GLY A 244 -24.60 13.76 1.13
N PRO A 245 -24.29 12.72 0.32
CA PRO A 245 -22.94 12.30 -0.02
C PRO A 245 -22.23 13.29 -0.94
N GLU A 246 -20.95 13.49 -0.72
CA GLU A 246 -20.07 14.32 -1.55
C GLU A 246 -18.87 13.50 -2.02
N VAL A 247 -18.22 13.98 -3.07
CA VAL A 247 -16.94 13.49 -3.59
C VAL A 247 -16.24 14.69 -4.19
N ASP A 248 -14.91 14.72 -4.09
CA ASP A 248 -14.13 15.81 -4.67
C ASP A 248 -14.36 15.86 -6.18
N LYS A 249 -14.49 17.09 -6.68
CA LYS A 249 -14.78 17.35 -8.10
C LYS A 249 -13.62 18.07 -8.76
N SER A 250 -13.34 17.69 -10.00
CA SER A 250 -12.50 18.43 -10.94
C SER A 250 -13.35 18.78 -12.17
N ASN A 251 -13.36 20.05 -12.58
CA ASN A 251 -14.18 20.53 -13.70
C ASN A 251 -15.66 20.13 -13.61
N GLY A 252 -16.23 20.20 -12.40
CA GLY A 252 -17.63 19.85 -12.12
C GLY A 252 -17.94 18.34 -12.10
N LYS A 253 -16.97 17.47 -12.43
CA LYS A 253 -17.12 16.01 -12.43
C LYS A 253 -16.41 15.39 -11.22
N PRO A 254 -16.92 14.28 -10.66
CA PRO A 254 -16.19 13.51 -9.65
C PRO A 254 -14.77 13.18 -10.12
N ARG A 255 -13.79 13.44 -9.27
CA ARG A 255 -12.37 13.19 -9.59
C ARG A 255 -12.10 11.68 -9.50
N ARG A 256 -11.49 11.10 -10.54
CA ARG A 256 -11.08 9.69 -10.56
C ARG A 256 -10.15 9.39 -9.37
N GLY A 257 -10.33 8.25 -8.72
CA GLY A 257 -9.56 7.86 -7.53
C GLY A 257 -10.12 8.37 -6.20
N TYR A 258 -11.14 9.24 -6.21
CA TYR A 258 -11.73 9.80 -4.98
C TYR A 258 -12.93 9.00 -4.50
N TYR A 259 -13.23 9.11 -3.20
CA TYR A 259 -14.29 8.34 -2.54
C TYR A 259 -15.46 9.22 -2.15
N TYR A 260 -16.66 8.67 -2.32
CA TYR A 260 -17.86 9.28 -1.76
C TYR A 260 -17.81 9.25 -0.24
N HIS A 261 -18.29 10.33 0.38
CA HIS A 261 -18.27 10.49 1.83
C HIS A 261 -19.40 11.37 2.34
N TYR A 262 -19.62 11.31 3.64
CA TYR A 262 -20.45 12.26 4.38
C TYR A 262 -19.63 13.03 5.39
N HIS A 263 -20.10 14.22 5.73
CA HIS A 263 -19.60 15.01 6.85
C HIS A 263 -20.67 15.15 7.95
N PRO A 264 -20.23 15.37 9.21
CA PRO A 264 -21.13 15.79 10.28
C PRO A 264 -21.86 17.10 9.94
N ALA A 265 -22.91 17.39 10.70
CA ALA A 265 -23.67 18.64 10.55
C ALA A 265 -22.74 19.87 10.58
N ASN A 266 -22.93 20.78 9.63
CA ASN A 266 -22.09 21.96 9.42
C ASN A 266 -20.60 21.64 9.17
N ARG A 267 -20.29 20.43 8.68
CA ARG A 267 -18.91 19.95 8.44
C ARG A 267 -18.00 20.02 9.67
N SER A 268 -18.58 19.80 10.85
CA SER A 268 -17.91 19.97 12.13
C SER A 268 -18.21 18.79 13.06
N PRO A 269 -17.20 18.05 13.54
CA PRO A 269 -15.76 18.22 13.27
C PRO A 269 -15.38 17.96 11.81
N LYS A 270 -14.17 18.41 11.41
CA LYS A 270 -13.62 18.20 10.07
C LYS A 270 -13.19 16.73 9.92
N CYS A 271 -14.13 15.88 9.52
CA CYS A 271 -13.89 14.47 9.24
C CYS A 271 -14.82 13.97 8.15
N HIS A 272 -14.51 12.78 7.66
CA HIS A 272 -15.20 12.10 6.58
C HIS A 272 -15.65 10.71 7.02
N ALA A 273 -16.88 10.36 6.69
CA ALA A 273 -17.38 9.00 6.70
C ALA A 273 -17.44 8.50 5.25
N PHE A 274 -16.34 7.90 4.79
CA PHE A 274 -16.17 7.35 3.44
C PHE A 274 -17.00 6.07 3.25
N TYR A 275 -17.34 5.76 2.00
CA TYR A 275 -17.93 4.48 1.62
C TYR A 275 -17.72 4.15 0.15
N GLY A 276 -17.95 2.89 -0.20
CA GLY A 276 -17.99 2.44 -1.60
C GLY A 276 -16.60 2.32 -2.23
N VAL A 277 -16.58 2.31 -3.56
CA VAL A 277 -15.35 2.22 -4.37
C VAL A 277 -14.94 3.61 -4.86
N ALA A 278 -13.66 3.74 -5.22
CA ALA A 278 -13.16 4.93 -5.87
C ALA A 278 -13.94 5.21 -7.17
N VAL A 279 -14.12 6.51 -7.47
CA VAL A 279 -14.67 6.95 -8.76
C VAL A 279 -13.75 6.46 -9.88
N LYS A 280 -14.34 5.75 -10.86
CA LYS A 280 -13.67 5.25 -12.05
C LYS A 280 -13.43 6.31 -13.10
#